data_AF-A0A0A2WN39-F1
#
_entry.id   AF-A0A0A2WN39-F1
#
_cell.length_a   1.000
_cell.length_b   1.000
_cell.length_c   1.000
_cell.angle_alpha   90.00
_cell.angle_beta   90.00
_cell.angle_gamma   90.00
#
_symmetry.space_group_name_H-M   'P 1'
#
loop_
_entity.id
_entity.type
_entity.pdbx_description
1 polymer ?
#
loop_
_entity_poly.entity_id
_entity_poly.type
_entity_poly.pdbx_seq_one_letter_code
_entity_poly.pdbx_strand_id
1 'polypeptide(L)'
;MTGLELLAFTLGMRHGVDPDHLAAVDGLSRVRPSPYNGVLFALGHGAIVTLLAFPAAALLKRVDLEALHLPALLLLLVAGLNLYRLLRPTPPRPPKGLPLLNPLLLGLLFGLGFETASQLSALALSAELSPLRLGAFFTLGMLLVDGVDGLLASRLQNLAQDSQRAERASRLLGWAVVALALLLALAELGGVDLEALALPLGLGLFGLLVSLRLYALRPA
;
A
#
# COMPACT_ATOMS: atom_id res chain seq x y z
N MET A 1 25.32 -3.21 -7.53
CA MET A 1 24.07 -3.98 -7.33
C MET A 1 24.34 -5.41 -7.77
N THR A 2 24.21 -6.37 -6.86
CA THR A 2 24.18 -7.81 -7.13
C THR A 2 22.81 -8.19 -7.70
N GLY A 3 22.68 -9.38 -8.30
CA GLY A 3 21.39 -9.87 -8.81
C GLY A 3 20.31 -9.96 -7.73
N LEU A 4 20.70 -10.20 -6.48
CA LEU A 4 19.78 -10.32 -5.34
C LEU A 4 19.31 -8.95 -4.81
N GLU A 5 20.17 -7.94 -4.85
CA GLU A 5 19.76 -6.55 -4.56
C GLU A 5 18.75 -6.06 -5.60
N LEU A 6 18.94 -6.43 -6.87
CA LEU A 6 17.98 -6.14 -7.93
C LEU A 6 16.67 -6.90 -7.69
N LEU A 7 16.74 -8.18 -7.30
CA LEU A 7 15.56 -8.97 -6.96
C LEU A 7 14.77 -8.33 -5.80
N ALA A 8 15.44 -7.98 -4.70
CA ALA A 8 14.82 -7.32 -3.56
C ALA A 8 14.17 -5.99 -3.96
N PHE A 9 14.84 -5.19 -4.80
CA PHE A 9 14.29 -3.97 -5.37
C PHE A 9 13.02 -4.24 -6.19
N THR A 10 13.04 -5.24 -7.09
CA THR A 10 11.86 -5.60 -7.88
C THR A 10 10.72 -6.18 -7.04
N LEU A 11 11.02 -6.92 -5.97
CA LEU A 11 10.03 -7.39 -5.01
C LEU A 11 9.39 -6.21 -4.27
N GLY A 12 10.18 -5.20 -3.90
CA GLY A 12 9.65 -3.97 -3.32
C GLY A 12 8.74 -3.19 -4.27
N MET A 13 9.13 -3.06 -5.54
CA MET A 13 8.26 -2.46 -6.56
C MET A 13 6.97 -3.25 -6.75
N ARG A 14 7.07 -4.58 -6.80
CA ARG A 14 5.91 -5.47 -6.89
C ARG A 14 4.98 -5.26 -5.71
N HIS A 15 5.51 -5.24 -4.49
CA HIS A 15 4.67 -5.10 -3.30
C HIS A 15 3.98 -3.72 -3.26
N GLY A 16 4.66 -2.66 -3.71
CA GLY A 16 4.06 -1.32 -3.80
C GLY A 16 2.86 -1.20 -4.76
N VAL A 17 2.67 -2.15 -5.69
CA VAL A 17 1.45 -2.16 -6.54
C VAL A 17 0.29 -2.95 -5.93
N ASP A 18 0.48 -3.52 -4.74
CA ASP A 18 -0.56 -4.33 -4.11
C ASP A 18 -1.77 -3.46 -3.71
N PRO A 19 -3.00 -3.99 -3.80
CA PRO A 19 -4.20 -3.16 -3.63
C PRO A 19 -4.37 -2.53 -2.25
N ASP A 20 -3.71 -3.08 -1.24
CA ASP A 20 -3.65 -2.52 0.12
C ASP A 20 -2.81 -1.24 0.20
N HIS A 21 -1.64 -1.20 -0.46
CA HIS A 21 -0.84 0.03 -0.63
C HIS A 21 -1.66 1.10 -1.36
N LEU A 22 -2.29 0.73 -2.47
CA LEU A 22 -3.12 1.64 -3.27
C LEU A 22 -4.32 2.17 -2.48
N ALA A 23 -4.98 1.31 -1.68
CA ALA A 23 -6.08 1.70 -0.80
C ALA A 23 -5.64 2.64 0.33
N ALA A 24 -4.50 2.37 0.94
CA ALA A 24 -3.94 3.21 1.99
C ALA A 24 -3.56 4.59 1.46
N VAL A 25 -2.79 4.65 0.36
CA VAL A 25 -2.27 5.91 -0.19
C VAL A 25 -3.40 6.77 -0.80
N ASP A 26 -4.35 6.17 -1.51
CA ASP A 26 -5.53 6.88 -2.04
C ASP A 26 -6.39 7.45 -0.88
N GLY A 27 -6.63 6.62 0.13
CA GLY A 27 -7.40 7.00 1.31
C GLY A 27 -6.78 8.16 2.09
N LEU A 28 -5.45 8.12 2.31
CA LEU A 28 -4.69 9.19 2.93
C LEU A 28 -4.73 10.47 2.10
N SER A 29 -4.58 10.36 0.78
CA SER A 29 -4.52 11.51 -0.13
C SER A 29 -5.86 12.24 -0.25
N ARG A 30 -7.00 11.55 -0.06
CA ARG A 30 -8.33 12.19 0.05
C ARG A 30 -8.48 13.07 1.29
N VAL A 31 -7.82 12.71 2.38
CA VAL A 31 -7.88 13.46 3.65
C VAL A 31 -6.84 14.58 3.66
N ARG A 32 -5.62 14.24 3.24
CA ARG A 32 -4.47 15.13 3.22
C ARG A 32 -3.80 15.00 1.86
N PRO A 33 -4.17 15.84 0.88
CA PRO A 33 -3.53 15.86 -0.45
C PRO A 33 -2.05 16.25 -0.34
N SER A 34 -1.18 15.26 -0.11
CA SER A 34 0.25 15.48 0.09
C SER A 34 1.04 14.47 -0.72
N PRO A 35 2.06 14.90 -1.49
CA PRO A 35 2.86 13.99 -2.30
C PRO A 35 3.69 13.02 -1.46
N TYR A 36 3.88 13.31 -0.18
CA TYR A 36 4.68 12.50 0.74
C TYR A 36 3.92 11.33 1.36
N ASN A 37 2.61 11.18 1.12
CA ASN A 37 1.82 10.11 1.75
C ASN A 37 2.37 8.72 1.40
N GLY A 38 2.64 8.46 0.12
CA GLY A 38 3.18 7.17 -0.31
C GLY A 38 4.62 6.95 0.14
N VAL A 39 5.47 7.98 0.08
CA VAL A 39 6.86 7.90 0.59
C VAL A 39 6.89 7.52 2.07
N LEU A 40 6.09 8.20 2.90
CA LEU A 40 6.04 7.94 4.34
C LEU A 40 5.45 6.56 4.65
N PHE A 41 4.43 6.14 3.88
CA PHE A 41 3.86 4.80 3.98
C PHE A 41 4.91 3.72 3.69
N ALA A 42 5.60 3.82 2.54
CA ALA A 42 6.66 2.90 2.15
C ALA A 42 7.81 2.83 3.16
N LEU A 43 8.22 3.98 3.74
CA LEU A 43 9.25 3.99 4.80
C LEU A 43 8.80 3.24 6.05
N GLY A 44 7.55 3.44 6.47
CA GLY A 44 7.00 2.74 7.64
C GLY A 44 6.92 1.24 7.39
N HIS A 45 6.31 0.87 6.27
CA HIS A 45 6.16 -0.53 5.85
C HIS A 45 7.52 -1.21 5.68
N GLY A 46 8.42 -0.64 4.89
CA GLY A 46 9.76 -1.18 4.65
C GLY A 46 10.59 -1.32 5.92
N ALA A 47 10.47 -0.37 6.88
CA ALA A 47 11.18 -0.44 8.15
C ALA A 47 10.75 -1.66 9.00
N ILE A 48 9.44 -1.90 9.16
CA ILE A 48 8.97 -3.05 9.93
C ILE A 48 9.24 -4.37 9.22
N VAL A 49 9.07 -4.44 7.89
CA VAL A 49 9.39 -5.64 7.11
C VAL A 49 10.87 -5.98 7.22
N THR A 50 11.75 -4.99 7.10
CA THR A 50 13.20 -5.18 7.26
C THR A 50 13.55 -5.65 8.68
N LEU A 51 12.91 -5.08 9.70
CA LEU A 51 13.12 -5.47 11.09
C LEU A 51 12.68 -6.91 11.34
N LEU A 52 11.51 -7.29 10.82
CA LEU A 52 10.94 -8.63 10.95
C LEU A 52 11.68 -9.68 10.10
N ALA A 53 12.42 -9.26 9.07
CA ALA A 53 13.23 -10.16 8.25
C ALA A 53 14.49 -10.69 8.97
N PHE A 54 14.88 -10.11 10.12
CA PHE A 54 16.00 -10.63 10.89
C PHE A 54 15.70 -12.03 11.45
N PRO A 55 16.63 -13.00 11.38
CA PRO A 55 16.38 -14.36 11.88
C PRO A 55 16.01 -14.41 13.38
N ALA A 56 16.49 -13.46 14.19
CA ALA A 56 16.09 -13.35 15.59
C ALA A 56 14.61 -12.92 15.77
N ALA A 57 14.03 -12.23 14.78
CA ALA A 57 12.58 -11.97 14.75
C ALA A 57 11.76 -13.24 14.50
N ALA A 58 12.36 -14.32 13.96
CA ALA A 58 11.70 -15.63 13.90
C ALA A 58 11.41 -16.22 15.30
N LEU A 59 12.05 -15.71 16.37
CA LEU A 59 11.69 -16.05 17.76
C LEU A 59 10.31 -15.47 18.18
N LEU A 60 9.76 -14.49 17.45
CA LEU A 60 8.38 -14.00 17.63
C LEU A 60 7.32 -14.98 17.14
N LYS A 61 7.68 -16.10 16.47
CA LYS A 61 6.76 -17.20 16.10
C LYS A 61 6.03 -17.86 17.28
N ARG A 62 6.30 -17.44 18.53
CA ARG A 62 5.50 -17.85 19.70
C ARG A 62 4.12 -17.19 19.73
N VAL A 63 3.92 -16.12 18.98
CA VAL A 63 2.61 -15.51 18.76
C VAL A 63 2.18 -15.84 17.34
N ASP A 64 1.10 -16.62 17.22
CA ASP A 64 0.47 -16.90 15.94
C ASP A 64 -0.31 -15.65 15.48
N LEU A 65 0.45 -14.64 15.03
CA LEU A 65 -0.10 -13.39 14.50
C LEU A 65 -0.79 -13.61 13.15
N GLU A 66 -0.49 -14.71 12.46
CA GLU A 66 -1.21 -15.15 11.26
C GLU A 66 -2.66 -15.49 11.58
N ALA A 67 -2.93 -16.17 12.71
CA ALA A 67 -4.30 -16.45 13.17
C ALA A 67 -5.16 -15.19 13.39
N LEU A 68 -4.55 -14.02 13.58
CA LEU A 68 -5.29 -12.77 13.74
C LEU A 68 -5.76 -12.14 12.43
N HIS A 69 -5.32 -12.62 11.26
CA HIS A 69 -5.64 -12.04 9.93
C HIS A 69 -5.46 -10.51 9.90
N LEU A 70 -4.41 -10.01 10.58
CA LEU A 70 -4.20 -8.56 10.77
C LEU A 70 -4.17 -7.78 9.45
N PRO A 71 -3.50 -8.25 8.37
CA PRO A 71 -3.51 -7.55 7.08
C PRO A 71 -4.93 -7.45 6.50
N ALA A 72 -5.69 -8.54 6.45
CA ALA A 72 -7.07 -8.55 5.98
C ALA A 72 -7.99 -7.61 6.79
N LEU A 73 -7.89 -7.64 8.12
CA LEU A 73 -8.69 -6.79 9.00
C LEU A 73 -8.34 -5.30 8.81
N LEU A 74 -7.06 -4.98 8.66
CA LEU A 74 -6.61 -3.62 8.39
C LEU A 74 -7.04 -3.15 7.00
N LEU A 75 -6.98 -4.02 6.00
CA LEU A 75 -7.46 -3.74 4.64
C LEU A 75 -8.97 -3.50 4.63
N LEU A 76 -9.76 -4.33 5.32
CA LEU A 76 -11.20 -4.10 5.51
C LEU A 76 -11.47 -2.75 6.17
N LEU A 77 -10.71 -2.40 7.21
CA LEU A 77 -10.86 -1.13 7.89
C LEU A 77 -10.59 0.05 6.95
N VAL A 78 -9.47 0.03 6.22
CA VAL A 78 -9.11 1.10 5.26
C VAL A 78 -10.12 1.17 4.12
N ALA A 79 -10.52 0.03 3.56
CA ALA A 79 -11.52 -0.05 2.50
C ALA A 79 -12.88 0.48 2.97
N GLY A 80 -13.31 0.13 4.18
CA GLY A 80 -14.53 0.64 4.80
C GLY A 80 -14.49 2.15 5.04
N LEU A 81 -13.36 2.68 5.53
CA LEU A 81 -13.16 4.11 5.68
C LEU A 81 -13.18 4.86 4.34
N ASN A 82 -12.59 4.29 3.30
CA ASN A 82 -12.60 4.85 1.95
C ASN A 82 -13.99 4.81 1.32
N LEU A 83 -14.71 3.69 1.47
CA LEU A 83 -16.10 3.53 1.05
C LEU A 83 -17.00 4.58 1.71
N TYR A 84 -16.90 4.71 3.03
CA TYR A 84 -17.65 5.70 3.81
C TYR A 84 -17.44 7.13 3.29
N ARG A 85 -16.22 7.46 2.87
CA ARG A 85 -15.88 8.78 2.28
C ARG A 85 -16.44 8.93 0.86
N LEU A 86 -16.39 7.89 0.03
CA LEU A 86 -16.94 7.92 -1.33
C LEU A 86 -18.47 8.08 -1.35
N LEU A 87 -19.14 7.56 -0.33
CA LEU A 87 -20.59 7.67 -0.14
C LEU A 87 -21.04 9.04 0.38
N ARG A 88 -20.12 9.89 0.90
CA ARG A 88 -20.46 11.19 1.50
C ARG A 88 -19.99 12.36 0.61
N PRO A 89 -20.91 13.18 0.05
CA PRO A 89 -20.58 14.29 -0.87
C PRO A 89 -19.72 15.40 -0.27
N THR A 90 -19.83 15.61 1.04
CA THR A 90 -19.04 16.57 1.82
C THR A 90 -18.38 15.80 2.96
N PRO A 91 -17.11 15.41 2.83
CA PRO A 91 -16.46 14.65 3.89
C PRO A 91 -16.43 15.50 5.17
N PRO A 92 -16.85 14.97 6.32
CA PRO A 92 -16.63 15.65 7.58
C PRO A 92 -15.12 15.88 7.76
N ARG A 93 -14.73 17.01 8.36
CA ARG A 93 -13.33 17.27 8.68
C ARG A 93 -12.76 16.04 9.41
N PRO A 94 -11.59 15.54 9.01
CA PRO A 94 -11.02 14.36 9.66
C PRO A 94 -10.90 14.60 11.17
N PRO A 95 -11.25 13.60 12.01
CA PRO A 95 -11.01 13.71 13.44
C PRO A 95 -9.52 13.98 13.67
N LYS A 96 -9.19 15.04 14.40
CA LYS A 96 -7.80 15.30 14.82
C LYS A 96 -7.34 14.13 15.69
N GLY A 97 -6.19 13.53 15.38
CA GLY A 97 -5.53 12.57 16.26
C GLY A 97 -5.75 11.08 15.96
N LEU A 98 -6.38 10.69 14.84
CA LEU A 98 -6.41 9.28 14.44
C LEU A 98 -5.01 8.81 13.98
N PRO A 99 -4.40 7.81 14.63
CA PRO A 99 -3.06 7.32 14.25
C PRO A 99 -3.02 6.74 12.83
N LEU A 100 -4.14 6.19 12.35
CA LEU A 100 -4.29 5.68 10.97
C LEU A 100 -4.23 6.77 9.89
N LEU A 101 -4.30 8.06 10.27
CA LEU A 101 -4.09 9.17 9.34
C LEU A 101 -2.60 9.55 9.21
N ASN A 102 -1.73 9.00 10.05
CA ASN A 102 -0.30 9.14 9.89
C ASN A 102 0.18 8.09 8.87
N PRO A 103 0.69 8.49 7.69
CA PRO A 103 1.11 7.56 6.65
C PRO A 103 2.22 6.61 7.12
N LEU A 104 3.15 7.09 7.94
CA LEU A 104 4.25 6.27 8.47
C LEU A 104 3.73 5.17 9.41
N LEU A 105 2.83 5.53 10.34
CA LEU A 105 2.23 4.56 11.27
C LEU A 105 1.34 3.57 10.52
N LEU A 106 0.58 4.03 9.53
CA LEU A 106 -0.23 3.16 8.71
C LEU A 106 0.65 2.15 7.95
N GLY A 107 1.76 2.60 7.35
CA GLY A 107 2.74 1.72 6.71
C GLY A 107 3.31 0.68 7.67
N LEU A 108 3.70 1.10 8.89
CA LEU A 108 4.15 0.18 9.93
C LEU A 108 3.10 -0.88 10.28
N LEU A 109 1.81 -0.51 10.33
CA LEU A 109 0.72 -1.46 10.62
C LEU A 109 0.49 -2.45 9.48
N PHE A 110 0.54 -2.00 8.22
CA PHE A 110 0.43 -2.90 7.06
C PHE A 110 1.61 -3.86 6.94
N GLY A 111 2.82 -3.41 7.28
CA GLY A 111 4.02 -4.25 7.25
C GLY A 111 4.14 -5.24 8.43
N LEU A 112 3.16 -5.31 9.33
CA LEU A 112 3.10 -6.35 10.37
C LEU A 112 2.70 -7.73 9.80
N GLY A 113 2.26 -7.79 8.54
CA GLY A 113 2.08 -9.06 7.84
C GLY A 113 3.38 -9.84 7.78
N PHE A 114 3.36 -11.12 8.20
CA PHE A 114 4.56 -11.95 8.28
C PHE A 114 5.07 -12.41 6.91
N GLU A 115 4.20 -12.46 5.90
CA GLU A 115 4.52 -13.02 4.58
C GLU A 115 5.67 -12.27 3.90
N THR A 116 5.58 -10.95 3.77
CA THR A 116 6.63 -10.15 3.13
C THR A 116 7.96 -10.22 3.90
N ALA A 117 7.90 -10.23 5.23
CA ALA A 117 9.09 -10.34 6.08
C ALA A 117 9.73 -11.73 5.98
N SER A 118 8.94 -12.80 5.92
CA SER A 118 9.41 -14.17 5.81
C SER A 118 10.09 -14.42 4.46
N GLN A 119 9.52 -13.90 3.37
CA GLN A 119 10.12 -13.93 2.03
C GLN A 119 11.46 -13.21 1.98
N LEU A 120 11.54 -11.99 2.56
CA LEU A 120 12.79 -11.23 2.62
C LEU A 120 13.84 -11.92 3.50
N SER A 121 13.42 -12.55 4.60
CA SER A 121 14.29 -13.34 5.48
C SER A 121 14.85 -14.57 4.79
N ALA A 122 14.00 -15.32 4.07
CA ALA A 122 14.41 -16.49 3.30
C ALA A 122 15.44 -16.12 2.23
N LEU A 123 15.24 -14.99 1.53
CA LEU A 123 16.20 -14.49 0.56
C LEU A 123 17.53 -14.09 1.20
N ALA A 124 17.49 -13.45 2.38
CA ALA A 124 18.68 -13.08 3.14
C ALA A 124 19.50 -14.31 3.55
N LEU A 125 18.83 -15.33 4.09
CA LEU A 125 19.46 -16.59 4.51
C LEU A 125 20.05 -17.37 3.32
N SER A 126 19.31 -17.48 2.22
CA SER A 126 19.77 -18.20 1.03
C SER A 126 20.99 -17.56 0.37
N ALA A 127 21.19 -16.25 0.58
CA ALA A 127 22.22 -15.47 -0.06
C ALA A 127 23.40 -15.12 0.84
N GLU A 128 23.34 -15.48 2.12
CA GLU A 128 24.26 -15.01 3.16
C GLU A 128 24.38 -13.46 3.20
N LEU A 129 23.31 -12.75 2.82
CA LEU A 129 23.25 -11.29 2.81
C LEU A 129 22.56 -10.78 4.06
N SER A 130 22.97 -9.59 4.51
CA SER A 130 22.31 -8.91 5.62
C SER A 130 20.85 -8.57 5.26
N PRO A 131 19.85 -8.93 6.11
CA PRO A 131 18.46 -8.50 5.95
C PRO A 131 18.31 -6.98 5.83
N LEU A 132 19.18 -6.21 6.50
CA LEU A 132 19.20 -4.75 6.39
C LEU A 132 19.49 -4.29 4.96
N ARG A 133 20.43 -4.96 4.28
CA ARG A 133 20.83 -4.62 2.92
C ARG A 133 19.71 -4.93 1.94
N LEU A 134 19.14 -6.14 2.01
CA LEU A 134 18.02 -6.52 1.15
C LEU A 134 16.77 -5.67 1.44
N GLY A 135 16.47 -5.42 2.72
CA GLY A 135 15.39 -4.56 3.16
C GLY A 135 15.52 -3.11 2.69
N ALA A 136 16.74 -2.57 2.64
CA ALA A 136 16.98 -1.26 2.05
C ALA A 136 16.63 -1.23 0.56
N PHE A 137 17.08 -2.21 -0.24
CA PHE A 137 16.74 -2.28 -1.67
C PHE A 137 15.25 -2.53 -1.90
N PHE A 138 14.63 -3.39 -1.11
CA PHE A 138 13.19 -3.61 -1.09
C PHE A 138 12.43 -2.30 -0.82
N THR A 139 12.80 -1.57 0.23
CA THR A 139 12.19 -0.28 0.55
C THR A 139 12.42 0.74 -0.55
N LEU A 140 13.58 0.76 -1.22
CA LEU A 140 13.84 1.64 -2.37
C LEU A 140 12.92 1.36 -3.56
N GLY A 141 12.65 0.08 -3.85
CA GLY A 141 11.71 -0.30 -4.91
C GLY A 141 10.29 0.15 -4.61
N MET A 142 9.85 -0.08 -3.38
CA MET A 142 8.54 0.33 -2.90
C MET A 142 8.39 1.85 -2.87
N LEU A 143 9.41 2.58 -2.41
CA LEU A 143 9.46 4.04 -2.41
C LEU A 143 9.21 4.65 -3.79
N LEU A 144 9.71 3.99 -4.84
CA LEU A 144 9.50 4.44 -6.22
C LEU A 144 8.02 4.32 -6.61
N VAL A 145 7.39 3.19 -6.32
CA VAL A 145 6.00 2.92 -6.70
C VAL A 145 5.03 3.74 -5.85
N ASP A 146 5.12 3.63 -4.53
CA ASP A 146 4.25 4.35 -3.60
C ASP A 146 4.47 5.86 -3.68
N GLY A 147 5.71 6.30 -3.91
CA GLY A 147 6.03 7.71 -4.12
C GLY A 147 5.36 8.30 -5.36
N VAL A 148 5.37 7.56 -6.47
CA VAL A 148 4.62 7.94 -7.68
C VAL A 148 3.12 7.94 -7.41
N ASP A 149 2.60 6.91 -6.74
CA ASP A 149 1.17 6.84 -6.40
C ASP A 149 0.74 8.03 -5.52
N GLY A 150 1.49 8.34 -4.47
CA GLY A 150 1.22 9.47 -3.57
C GLY A 150 1.33 10.83 -4.27
N LEU A 151 2.31 11.01 -5.16
CA LEU A 151 2.44 12.22 -5.97
C LEU A 151 1.22 12.41 -6.88
N LEU A 152 0.87 11.38 -7.67
CA LEU A 152 -0.25 11.47 -8.61
C LEU A 152 -1.59 11.59 -7.88
N ALA A 153 -1.77 10.90 -6.75
CA ALA A 153 -2.96 10.99 -5.91
C ALA A 153 -3.15 12.40 -5.38
N SER A 154 -2.10 13.00 -4.80
CA SER A 154 -2.16 14.35 -4.26
C SER A 154 -2.51 15.40 -5.32
N ARG A 155 -1.92 15.30 -6.52
CA ARG A 155 -2.22 16.18 -7.65
C ARG A 155 -3.67 16.03 -8.12
N LEU A 156 -4.14 14.80 -8.25
CA LEU A 156 -5.52 14.52 -8.64
C LEU A 156 -6.51 15.12 -7.63
N GLN A 157 -6.26 14.97 -6.32
CA GLN A 157 -7.16 15.52 -5.30
C GLN A 157 -7.14 17.04 -5.24
N ASN A 158 -6.01 17.68 -5.51
CA ASN A 158 -5.96 19.14 -5.64
C ASN A 158 -6.77 19.60 -6.86
N LEU A 159 -6.64 18.94 -8.02
CA LEU A 159 -7.41 19.29 -9.21
C LEU A 159 -8.91 19.00 -9.09
N ALA A 160 -9.28 17.97 -8.33
CA ALA A 160 -10.67 17.60 -8.10
C ALA A 160 -11.48 18.68 -7.37
N GLN A 161 -10.81 19.65 -6.73
CA GLN A 161 -11.47 20.80 -6.10
C GLN A 161 -12.07 21.78 -7.12
N ASP A 162 -11.41 21.91 -8.28
CA ASP A 162 -11.77 22.91 -9.30
C ASP A 162 -12.31 22.31 -10.61
N SER A 163 -12.11 21.00 -10.83
CA SER A 163 -12.43 20.32 -12.09
C SER A 163 -13.35 19.12 -11.90
N GLN A 164 -14.54 19.17 -12.51
CA GLN A 164 -15.47 18.04 -12.56
C GLN A 164 -14.86 16.79 -13.21
N ARG A 165 -13.93 16.96 -14.16
CA ARG A 165 -13.23 15.83 -14.79
C ARG A 165 -12.34 15.10 -13.78
N ALA A 166 -11.56 15.87 -13.00
CA ALA A 166 -10.69 15.33 -11.97
C ALA A 166 -11.50 14.74 -10.80
N GLU A 167 -12.63 15.34 -10.44
CA GLU A 167 -13.54 14.80 -9.43
C GLU A 167 -14.09 13.43 -9.85
N ARG A 168 -14.62 13.30 -11.08
CA ARG A 168 -15.11 12.02 -11.61
C ARG A 168 -14.01 10.97 -11.65
N ALA A 169 -12.82 11.33 -12.14
CA ALA A 169 -11.67 10.43 -12.17
C ALA A 169 -11.29 9.96 -10.75
N SER A 170 -11.22 10.88 -9.78
CA SER A 170 -10.96 10.56 -8.37
C SER A 170 -12.00 9.61 -7.79
N ARG A 171 -13.28 9.82 -8.06
CA ARG A 171 -14.35 8.94 -7.56
C ARG A 171 -14.32 7.56 -8.21
N LEU A 172 -14.13 7.48 -9.52
CA LEU A 172 -14.01 6.19 -10.24
C LEU A 172 -12.83 5.37 -9.72
N LEU A 173 -11.68 6.01 -9.51
CA LEU A 173 -10.50 5.36 -8.93
C LEU A 173 -10.75 4.88 -7.51
N GLY A 174 -11.38 5.72 -6.68
CA GLY A 174 -11.73 5.32 -5.32
C GLY A 174 -12.64 4.10 -5.29
N TRP A 175 -13.66 4.06 -6.16
CA TRP A 175 -14.54 2.90 -6.28
C TRP A 175 -13.79 1.63 -6.71
N ALA A 176 -12.90 1.74 -7.70
CA ALA A 176 -12.09 0.61 -8.16
C ALA A 176 -11.17 0.06 -7.05
N VAL A 177 -10.46 0.95 -6.37
CA VAL A 177 -9.56 0.62 -5.26
C VAL A 177 -10.32 -0.02 -4.09
N VAL A 178 -11.46 0.56 -3.68
CA VAL A 178 -12.30 0.02 -2.61
C VAL A 178 -12.87 -1.35 -2.97
N ALA A 179 -13.40 -1.51 -4.20
CA ALA A 179 -13.97 -2.77 -4.64
C ALA A 179 -12.92 -3.89 -4.61
N LEU A 180 -11.71 -3.63 -5.09
CA LEU A 180 -10.63 -4.61 -5.09
C LEU A 180 -10.14 -4.91 -3.67
N ALA A 181 -9.97 -3.89 -2.83
CA ALA A 181 -9.55 -4.06 -1.43
C ALA A 181 -10.56 -4.90 -0.63
N LEU A 182 -11.87 -4.65 -0.79
CA LEU A 182 -12.91 -5.45 -0.16
C LEU A 182 -12.92 -6.89 -0.68
N LEU A 183 -12.78 -7.07 -2.00
CA LEU A 183 -12.71 -8.40 -2.62
C LEU A 183 -11.57 -9.23 -2.01
N LEU A 184 -10.36 -8.67 -1.98
CA LEU A 184 -9.17 -9.38 -1.50
C LEU A 184 -9.26 -9.68 0.00
N ALA A 185 -9.66 -8.70 0.81
CA ALA A 185 -9.76 -8.89 2.25
C ALA A 185 -10.85 -9.93 2.62
N LEU A 186 -11.99 -9.93 1.92
CA LEU A 186 -13.04 -10.94 2.14
C LEU A 186 -12.62 -12.32 1.64
N ALA A 187 -11.86 -12.40 0.55
CA ALA A 187 -11.34 -13.66 0.04
C ALA A 187 -10.34 -14.28 1.02
N GLU A 188 -9.41 -13.50 1.55
CA GLU A 188 -8.45 -13.93 2.56
C GLU A 188 -9.16 -14.46 3.81
N LEU A 189 -10.15 -13.71 4.34
CA LEU A 189 -10.96 -14.17 5.48
C LEU A 189 -11.85 -15.39 5.17
N GLY A 190 -12.22 -15.57 3.91
CA GLY A 190 -12.96 -16.74 3.42
C GLY A 190 -12.07 -17.97 3.18
N GLY A 191 -10.75 -17.87 3.40
CA GLY A 191 -9.80 -18.94 3.09
C GLY A 191 -9.63 -19.18 1.59
N VAL A 192 -9.99 -18.21 0.75
CA VAL A 192 -9.83 -18.27 -0.70
C VAL A 192 -8.47 -17.68 -1.05
N ASP A 193 -7.57 -18.53 -1.52
CA ASP A 193 -6.27 -18.10 -2.01
C ASP A 193 -6.41 -17.37 -3.36
N LEU A 194 -6.17 -16.06 -3.34
CA LEU A 194 -6.13 -15.18 -4.50
C LEU A 194 -4.71 -14.65 -4.77
N GLU A 195 -3.67 -15.23 -4.17
CA GLU A 195 -2.31 -14.71 -4.28
C GLU A 195 -1.83 -14.66 -5.73
N ALA A 196 -2.17 -15.69 -6.53
CA ALA A 196 -1.88 -15.75 -7.96
C ALA A 196 -2.54 -14.61 -8.76
N LEU A 197 -3.66 -14.06 -8.27
CA LEU A 197 -4.40 -12.97 -8.89
C LEU A 197 -4.02 -11.60 -8.33
N ALA A 198 -3.40 -11.52 -7.15
CA ALA A 198 -3.02 -10.27 -6.51
C ALA A 198 -2.11 -9.42 -7.42
N LEU A 199 -1.09 -10.04 -8.02
CA LEU A 199 -0.17 -9.36 -8.91
C LEU A 199 -0.82 -8.80 -10.20
N PRO A 200 -1.52 -9.60 -11.03
CA PRO A 200 -2.16 -9.06 -12.24
C PRO A 200 -3.24 -8.03 -11.91
N LEU A 201 -3.97 -8.19 -10.80
CA LEU A 201 -4.96 -7.22 -10.35
C LEU A 201 -4.30 -5.92 -9.86
N GLY A 202 -3.21 -6.01 -9.10
CA GLY A 202 -2.42 -4.88 -8.61
C GLY A 202 -1.80 -4.08 -9.75
N LEU A 203 -1.11 -4.74 -10.69
CA LEU A 203 -0.56 -4.09 -11.89
C LEU A 203 -1.65 -3.47 -12.77
N GLY A 204 -2.78 -4.17 -12.96
CA GLY A 204 -3.92 -3.64 -13.70
C GLY A 204 -4.51 -2.40 -13.05
N LEU A 205 -4.67 -2.41 -11.72
CA LEU A 205 -5.17 -1.28 -10.94
C LEU A 205 -4.18 -0.11 -10.94
N PHE A 206 -2.88 -0.37 -10.76
CA PHE A 206 -1.84 0.64 -10.83
C PHE A 206 -1.78 1.29 -12.22
N GLY A 207 -1.84 0.48 -13.28
CA GLY A 207 -1.92 0.98 -14.66
C GLY A 207 -3.16 1.84 -14.90
N LEU A 208 -4.32 1.41 -14.39
CA LEU A 208 -5.57 2.18 -14.44
C LEU A 208 -5.46 3.50 -13.67
N LEU A 209 -4.90 3.47 -12.46
CA LEU A 209 -4.64 4.64 -11.61
C LEU A 209 -3.77 5.65 -12.32
N VAL A 210 -2.61 5.23 -12.80
CA VAL A 210 -1.67 6.10 -13.53
C VAL A 210 -2.34 6.67 -14.78
N SER A 211 -3.02 5.84 -15.58
CA SER A 211 -3.67 6.28 -16.82
C SER A 211 -4.77 7.32 -16.57
N LEU A 212 -5.66 7.06 -15.62
CA LEU A 212 -6.75 7.98 -15.29
C LEU A 212 -6.24 9.27 -14.63
N ARG A 213 -5.21 9.19 -13.78
CA ARG A 213 -4.58 10.37 -13.17
C ARG A 213 -3.91 11.23 -14.24
N LEU A 214 -3.15 10.64 -15.16
CA LEU A 214 -2.54 11.36 -16.28
C LEU A 214 -3.57 11.96 -17.22
N TYR A 215 -4.68 11.26 -17.50
CA TYR A 215 -5.79 11.79 -18.29
C TYR A 215 -6.42 13.01 -17.62
N ALA A 216 -6.66 12.95 -16.30
CA ALA A 216 -7.22 14.06 -15.53
C ALA A 216 -6.28 15.27 -15.40
N LEU A 217 -4.96 15.04 -15.50
CA LEU A 217 -3.92 16.08 -15.43
C LEU A 217 -3.70 16.84 -16.75
N ARG A 218 -4.34 16.43 -17.86
CA ARG A 218 -4.16 17.11 -19.16
C ARG A 218 -4.83 18.49 -19.16
N PRO A 219 -4.14 19.56 -19.62
CA PRO A 219 -4.77 20.86 -19.82
C PRO A 219 -5.94 20.74 -20.79
N ALA A 220 -6.98 21.53 -20.55
CA ALA A 220 -8.20 21.59 -21.37
C ALA A 220 -7.90 22.12 -22.78
#